data_AF-A0A1R3KSD6-F1
#
_entry.id   AF-A0A1R3KSD6-F1
#
_cell.length_a   1.000
_cell.length_b   1.000
_cell.length_c   1.000
_cell.angle_alpha   90.00
_cell.angle_beta   90.00
_cell.angle_gamma   90.00
#
_symmetry.space_group_name_H-M   'P 1'
#
loop_
_entity.id
_entity.type
_entity.pdbx_description
1 polymer ?
#
loop_
_entity_poly.entity_id
_entity_poly.type
_entity_poly.pdbx_seq_one_letter_code
_entity_poly.pdbx_strand_id
1 'polypeptide(L)'
;MNPRCHCSKLRLSLFFLLFSLYPLSLFARPFVLVLSQDDLKDAQTDDVSPLDSDSSWDDDDFGGSHVKSDDELDPGSWRRLFEPASTSTTTSSFSSDDNAALQFYYDAVDKIISASTTGDARLMEEAASEIQMAASTVGDPHARSVLGFLYGMGMMRERNKAKALLNHYFAAQGGNAQSMMALAYTYSRQD
;
A
#
# COMPACT_ATOMS: atom_id res chain seq x y z
N MET A 1 -7.34 -16.27 55.97
CA MET A 1 -8.01 -16.29 54.65
C MET A 1 -7.61 -17.57 53.93
N ASN A 2 -8.58 -18.41 53.57
CA ASN A 2 -8.35 -19.82 53.20
C ASN A 2 -7.95 -19.99 51.71
N PRO A 3 -6.76 -20.52 51.38
CA PRO A 3 -6.26 -20.66 50.00
C PRO A 3 -7.07 -21.64 49.15
N ARG A 4 -7.86 -22.52 49.79
CA ARG A 4 -8.73 -23.50 49.13
C ARG A 4 -9.89 -22.86 48.34
N CYS A 5 -10.34 -21.66 48.73
CA CYS A 5 -11.46 -20.98 48.09
C CYS A 5 -11.08 -20.32 46.75
N HIS A 6 -9.81 -19.91 46.59
CA HIS A 6 -9.33 -19.24 45.38
C HIS A 6 -9.09 -20.24 44.22
N CYS A 7 -8.55 -21.42 44.53
CA CYS A 7 -8.34 -22.49 43.55
C CYS A 7 -9.67 -23.06 43.01
N SER A 8 -10.71 -23.12 43.86
CA SER A 8 -12.06 -23.54 43.44
C SER A 8 -12.71 -22.57 42.45
N LYS A 9 -12.53 -21.25 42.65
CA LYS A 9 -13.07 -20.22 41.76
C LYS A 9 -12.37 -20.20 40.40
N LEU A 10 -11.04 -20.43 40.37
CA LEU A 10 -10.27 -20.52 39.14
C LEU A 10 -10.68 -21.74 38.29
N ARG A 11 -10.88 -22.90 38.92
CA ARG A 11 -11.36 -24.11 38.23
C ARG A 11 -12.76 -23.93 37.64
N LEU A 12 -13.67 -23.31 38.39
CA LEU A 12 -15.02 -23.04 37.92
C LEU A 12 -15.03 -22.05 36.74
N SER A 13 -14.21 -20.99 36.81
CA SER A 13 -14.02 -20.03 35.71
C SER A 13 -13.51 -20.70 34.44
N LEU A 14 -12.53 -21.60 34.57
CA LEU A 14 -11.95 -22.32 33.44
C LEU A 14 -12.96 -23.28 32.80
N PHE A 15 -13.81 -23.93 33.60
CA PHE A 15 -14.93 -24.74 33.10
C PHE A 15 -15.96 -23.90 32.32
N PHE A 16 -16.33 -22.72 32.82
CA PHE A 16 -17.25 -21.82 32.09
C PHE A 16 -16.65 -21.34 30.77
N LEU A 17 -15.36 -21.00 30.75
CA LEU A 17 -14.66 -20.55 29.55
C LEU A 17 -14.56 -21.66 28.50
N LEU A 18 -14.27 -22.90 28.91
CA LEU A 18 -14.28 -24.05 28.00
C LEU A 18 -15.70 -24.34 27.47
N PHE A 19 -16.71 -24.25 28.32
CA PHE A 19 -18.10 -24.46 27.91
C PHE A 19 -18.61 -23.38 26.95
N SER A 20 -18.18 -22.12 27.12
CA SER A 20 -18.53 -21.03 26.19
C SER A 20 -17.82 -21.14 24.84
N LEU A 21 -16.61 -21.70 24.81
CA LEU A 21 -15.83 -21.86 23.57
C LEU A 21 -16.16 -23.16 22.81
N TYR A 22 -16.78 -24.14 23.45
CA TYR A 22 -17.19 -25.40 22.83
C TYR A 22 -18.20 -25.25 21.66
N PRO A 23 -19.25 -24.41 21.71
CA PRO A 23 -20.14 -24.23 20.57
C PRO A 23 -19.48 -23.48 19.41
N LEU A 24 -18.49 -22.61 19.67
CA LEU A 24 -17.77 -21.86 18.64
C LEU A 24 -16.98 -22.77 17.69
N SER A 25 -16.46 -23.91 18.18
CA SER A 25 -15.77 -24.88 17.33
C SER A 25 -16.73 -25.74 16.49
N LEU A 26 -18.00 -25.85 16.87
CA LEU A 26 -19.03 -26.58 16.11
C LEU A 26 -19.62 -25.76 14.95
N PHE A 27 -19.45 -24.43 14.96
CA PHE A 27 -19.87 -23.54 13.86
C PHE A 27 -18.80 -23.38 12.76
N ALA A 28 -17.57 -23.86 12.99
CA ALA A 28 -16.55 -23.90 11.95
C ALA A 28 -16.80 -25.10 11.02
N ARG A 29 -17.75 -24.96 10.09
CA ARG A 29 -17.90 -25.92 9.00
C ARG A 29 -16.73 -25.77 8.02
N PRO A 30 -15.97 -26.83 7.71
CA PRO A 30 -15.08 -26.79 6.56
C PRO A 30 -15.95 -26.75 5.32
N PHE A 31 -16.02 -25.60 4.66
CA PHE A 31 -16.57 -25.55 3.30
C PHE A 31 -15.42 -25.88 2.34
N VAL A 32 -15.62 -26.92 1.54
CA VAL A 32 -14.72 -27.29 0.46
C VAL A 32 -15.37 -26.79 -0.82
N LEU A 33 -14.80 -25.76 -1.42
CA LEU A 33 -15.18 -25.29 -2.75
C LEU A 33 -14.59 -26.28 -3.78
N VAL A 34 -15.43 -27.16 -4.30
CA VAL A 34 -15.10 -27.99 -5.47
C VAL A 34 -15.59 -27.22 -6.69
N LEU A 35 -14.70 -26.43 -7.28
CA LEU A 35 -14.96 -25.77 -8.56
C LEU A 35 -14.84 -26.84 -9.65
N SER A 36 -15.94 -27.13 -10.33
CA SER A 36 -15.95 -28.04 -11.48
C SER A 36 -15.60 -27.27 -12.75
N GLN A 37 -15.03 -27.94 -13.76
CA GLN A 37 -14.66 -27.27 -15.03
C GLN A 37 -15.87 -26.78 -15.83
N ASP A 38 -17.08 -27.26 -15.46
CA ASP A 38 -18.35 -26.81 -16.04
C ASP A 38 -18.81 -25.45 -15.47
N ASP A 39 -18.37 -25.05 -14.27
CA ASP A 39 -18.68 -23.73 -13.68
C ASP A 39 -17.92 -22.56 -14.35
N LEU A 40 -16.92 -22.87 -15.17
CA LEU A 40 -16.09 -21.87 -15.88
C LEU A 40 -16.61 -21.55 -17.28
N LYS A 41 -17.77 -22.07 -17.68
CA LYS A 41 -18.16 -22.13 -19.10
C LYS A 41 -19.55 -21.54 -19.40
N ASP A 42 -19.84 -20.36 -18.86
CA ASP A 42 -20.96 -19.52 -19.33
C ASP A 42 -20.54 -18.05 -19.43
N ALA A 43 -19.69 -17.76 -20.41
CA ALA A 43 -19.44 -16.39 -20.86
C ALA A 43 -19.03 -16.33 -22.34
N GLN A 44 -19.76 -17.03 -23.20
CA GLN A 44 -19.82 -16.85 -24.66
C GLN A 44 -20.99 -17.72 -25.12
N THR A 45 -22.00 -17.30 -25.86
CA THR A 45 -22.26 -16.13 -26.72
C THR A 45 -23.69 -16.37 -27.21
N ASP A 46 -24.60 -15.40 -27.10
CA ASP A 46 -25.75 -15.38 -28.00
C ASP A 46 -25.92 -13.97 -28.58
N ASP A 47 -25.82 -13.98 -29.89
CA ASP A 47 -25.70 -12.93 -30.90
C ASP A 47 -26.97 -12.08 -31.05
N VAL A 48 -26.85 -10.76 -30.90
CA VAL A 48 -27.64 -9.77 -31.66
C VAL A 48 -26.78 -8.51 -31.88
N SER A 49 -26.19 -8.40 -33.08
CA SER A 49 -25.78 -7.11 -33.68
C SER A 49 -27.03 -6.40 -34.23
N PRO A 50 -27.16 -5.05 -34.26
CA PRO A 50 -26.20 -4.19 -34.96
C PRO A 50 -26.01 -2.77 -34.39
N LEU A 51 -24.78 -2.25 -34.40
CA LEU A 51 -24.46 -0.85 -34.72
C LEU A 51 -22.93 -0.63 -34.59
N ASP A 52 -22.32 -0.43 -35.76
CA ASP A 52 -21.11 0.35 -36.03
C ASP A 52 -20.30 0.82 -34.82
N SER A 53 -19.30 0.03 -34.45
CA SER A 53 -18.05 0.60 -33.97
C SER A 53 -16.94 -0.19 -34.63
N ASP A 54 -16.46 0.34 -35.74
CA ASP A 54 -15.15 0.04 -36.29
C ASP A 54 -14.09 0.37 -35.23
N SER A 55 -13.89 -0.56 -34.31
CA SER A 55 -12.62 -0.72 -33.62
C SER A 55 -11.89 -1.84 -34.35
N SER A 56 -11.43 -1.54 -35.57
CA SER A 56 -10.25 -2.20 -36.12
C SER A 56 -9.17 -2.10 -35.05
N TRP A 57 -8.97 -3.19 -34.33
CA TRP A 57 -7.81 -3.39 -33.48
C TRP A 57 -6.62 -3.42 -34.42
N ASP A 58 -6.00 -2.26 -34.60
CA ASP A 58 -4.80 -2.10 -35.40
C ASP A 58 -3.66 -2.72 -34.58
N ASP A 59 -3.42 -4.01 -34.81
CA ASP A 59 -2.33 -4.78 -34.21
C ASP A 59 -0.94 -4.17 -34.52
N ASP A 60 -0.89 -3.17 -35.40
CA ASP A 60 0.30 -2.41 -35.78
C ASP A 60 0.61 -1.21 -34.83
N ASP A 61 -0.30 -0.82 -33.92
CA ASP A 61 -0.04 0.27 -32.92
C ASP A 61 0.82 -0.20 -31.72
N PHE A 62 1.11 -1.50 -31.62
CA PHE A 62 2.16 -1.98 -30.70
C PHE A 62 3.58 -1.63 -31.19
N GLY A 63 3.70 -1.00 -32.37
CA GLY A 63 4.94 -0.51 -32.98
C GLY A 63 5.37 0.90 -32.55
N GLY A 64 4.78 1.47 -31.49
CA GLY A 64 5.15 2.79 -30.99
C GLY A 64 6.44 2.76 -30.16
N SER A 65 7.50 3.41 -30.65
CA SER A 65 8.73 3.76 -29.94
C SER A 65 8.53 4.75 -28.77
N HIS A 66 7.37 4.72 -28.10
CA HIS A 66 6.93 5.66 -27.07
C HIS A 66 6.55 4.91 -25.78
N VAL A 67 7.39 3.96 -25.36
CA VAL A 67 7.32 3.41 -24.02
C VAL A 67 7.76 4.52 -23.05
N LYS A 68 6.81 4.99 -22.23
CA LYS A 68 7.13 5.91 -21.13
C LYS A 68 8.15 5.26 -20.22
N SER A 69 9.15 6.02 -19.79
CA SER A 69 10.13 5.49 -18.84
C SER A 69 9.45 5.18 -17.51
N ASP A 70 9.99 4.22 -16.77
CA ASP A 70 9.49 3.89 -15.42
C ASP A 70 9.46 5.13 -14.51
N ASP A 71 10.39 6.06 -14.72
CA ASP A 71 10.51 7.35 -14.04
C ASP A 71 9.36 8.32 -14.36
N GLU A 72 8.75 8.23 -15.54
CA GLU A 72 7.55 9.00 -15.90
C GLU A 72 6.29 8.33 -15.33
N LEU A 73 6.29 7.00 -15.22
CA LEU A 73 5.15 6.23 -14.71
C LEU A 73 5.06 6.27 -13.18
N ASP A 74 6.21 6.23 -12.48
CA ASP A 74 6.31 6.34 -11.04
C ASP A 74 7.49 7.24 -10.64
N PRO A 75 7.29 8.57 -10.64
CA PRO A 75 8.35 9.51 -10.29
C PRO A 75 8.86 9.36 -8.85
N GLY A 76 8.14 8.66 -7.97
CA GLY A 76 8.58 8.38 -6.60
C GLY A 76 9.23 7.03 -6.41
N SER A 77 9.51 6.31 -7.51
CA SER A 77 10.21 5.04 -7.50
C SER A 77 11.56 5.16 -6.80
N TRP A 78 11.86 4.18 -5.95
CA TRP A 78 13.14 4.10 -5.24
C TRP A 78 14.28 3.60 -6.13
N ARG A 79 13.98 3.24 -7.39
CA ARG A 79 14.99 2.82 -8.37
C ARG A 79 16.13 3.84 -8.48
N ARG A 80 15.83 5.14 -8.47
CA ARG A 80 16.85 6.20 -8.56
C ARG A 80 17.87 6.17 -7.40
N LEU A 81 17.47 5.70 -6.23
CA LEU A 81 18.34 5.58 -5.05
C LEU A 81 19.28 4.38 -5.17
N PHE A 82 18.81 3.26 -5.75
CA PHE A 82 19.57 2.01 -5.83
C PHE A 82 20.32 1.81 -7.15
N GLU A 83 19.81 2.41 -8.22
CA GLU A 83 20.35 2.38 -9.59
C GLU A 83 20.53 3.81 -10.12
N PRO A 84 21.45 4.61 -9.54
CA PRO A 84 21.74 5.94 -10.06
C PRO A 84 22.28 5.81 -11.49
N ALA A 85 21.72 6.60 -12.42
CA ALA A 85 21.92 6.46 -13.86
C ALA A 85 23.40 6.38 -14.26
N SER A 86 23.89 5.15 -14.45
CA SER A 86 25.13 4.88 -15.17
C SER A 86 24.71 4.62 -16.62
N THR A 87 24.91 5.60 -17.51
CA THR A 87 24.64 5.49 -18.97
C THR A 87 23.19 5.15 -19.37
N SER A 88 22.28 6.12 -19.38
CA SER A 88 21.18 6.14 -20.35
C SER A 88 20.67 7.56 -20.54
N THR A 89 21.02 8.14 -21.67
CA THR A 89 20.51 9.40 -22.19
C THR A 89 18.99 9.31 -22.33
N THR A 90 18.23 9.88 -21.42
CA THR A 90 16.92 10.48 -21.71
C THR A 90 16.71 11.57 -20.69
N THR A 91 17.17 12.77 -21.05
CA THR A 91 16.81 14.02 -20.38
C THR A 91 15.30 14.19 -20.52
N SER A 92 14.54 13.69 -19.55
CA SER A 92 13.14 14.05 -19.40
C SER A 92 13.10 15.50 -18.93
N SER A 93 12.61 16.36 -19.81
CA SER A 93 12.26 17.74 -19.56
C SER A 93 11.10 17.83 -18.56
N PHE A 94 11.39 17.59 -17.29
CA PHE A 94 10.50 17.96 -16.18
C PHE A 94 10.80 19.40 -15.75
N SER A 95 9.75 20.13 -15.40
CA SER A 95 9.80 21.44 -14.76
C SER A 95 10.82 21.43 -13.62
N SER A 96 11.69 22.43 -13.57
CA SER A 96 12.69 22.60 -12.51
C SER A 96 12.09 22.58 -11.10
N ASP A 97 10.82 22.98 -10.96
CA ASP A 97 10.13 23.12 -9.67
C ASP A 97 9.61 21.77 -9.13
N ASP A 98 9.14 20.86 -10.01
CA ASP A 98 8.70 19.51 -9.61
C ASP A 98 9.87 18.66 -9.13
N ASN A 99 11.05 18.89 -9.71
CA ASN A 99 12.27 18.20 -9.33
C ASN A 99 12.68 18.58 -7.89
N ALA A 100 12.55 19.85 -7.48
CA ALA A 100 12.97 20.30 -6.16
C ALA A 100 12.15 19.67 -5.01
N ALA A 101 10.83 19.58 -5.17
CA ALA A 101 9.94 18.91 -4.23
C ALA A 101 10.32 17.43 -4.05
N LEU A 102 10.59 16.77 -5.17
CA LEU A 102 10.94 15.36 -5.23
C LEU A 102 12.34 15.08 -4.68
N GLN A 103 13.28 16.03 -4.83
CA GLN A 103 14.60 15.92 -4.19
C GLN A 103 14.50 15.84 -2.67
N PHE A 104 13.68 16.69 -2.02
CA PHE A 104 13.49 16.61 -0.57
C PHE A 104 12.92 15.26 -0.11
N TYR A 105 12.05 14.66 -0.91
CA TYR A 105 11.55 13.32 -0.68
C TYR A 105 12.69 12.28 -0.75
N TYR A 106 13.51 12.31 -1.80
CA TYR A 106 14.61 11.38 -1.97
C TYR A 106 15.67 11.51 -0.88
N ASP A 107 16.06 12.72 -0.50
CA ASP A 107 17.01 12.98 0.57
C ASP A 107 16.52 12.39 1.90
N ALA A 108 15.23 12.55 2.20
CA ALA A 108 14.65 12.00 3.41
C ALA A 108 14.55 10.46 3.37
N VAL A 109 14.24 9.86 2.22
CA VAL A 109 14.23 8.40 2.06
C VAL A 109 15.64 7.81 2.17
N ASP A 110 16.65 8.43 1.56
CA ASP A 110 18.04 8.02 1.70
C ASP A 110 18.50 8.08 3.17
N LYS A 111 18.08 9.13 3.89
CA LYS A 111 18.32 9.25 5.34
C LYS A 111 17.62 8.14 6.12
N ILE A 112 16.38 7.75 5.78
CA ILE A 112 15.70 6.59 6.38
C ILE A 112 16.50 5.30 6.13
N ILE A 113 16.97 5.08 4.90
CA ILE A 113 17.76 3.90 4.54
C ILE A 113 19.06 3.87 5.34
N SER A 114 19.82 4.96 5.35
CA SER A 114 21.07 5.10 6.11
C SER A 114 20.88 4.94 7.62
N ALA A 115 19.79 5.48 8.17
CA ALA A 115 19.43 5.29 9.56
C ALA A 115 19.06 3.84 9.87
N SER A 116 18.36 3.15 8.94
CA SER A 116 17.98 1.75 9.10
C SER A 116 19.18 0.80 9.10
N THR A 117 20.19 1.07 8.28
CA THR A 117 21.41 0.24 8.18
C THR A 117 22.34 0.45 9.37
N THR A 118 22.42 1.67 9.88
CA THR A 118 23.24 2.04 11.04
C THR A 118 22.54 1.72 12.37
N GLY A 119 21.20 1.66 12.38
CA GLY A 119 20.39 1.51 13.59
C GLY A 119 20.28 2.81 14.41
N ASP A 120 20.51 3.97 13.80
CA ASP A 120 20.45 5.26 14.49
C ASP A 120 19.01 5.77 14.57
N ALA A 121 18.42 5.63 15.75
CA ALA A 121 17.06 6.07 16.02
C ALA A 121 16.88 7.60 15.92
N ARG A 122 17.93 8.40 16.16
CA ARG A 122 17.83 9.86 16.07
C ARG A 122 17.75 10.31 14.63
N LEU A 123 18.61 9.74 13.77
CA LEU A 123 18.55 10.01 12.33
C LEU A 123 17.23 9.56 11.73
N MET A 124 16.68 8.45 12.22
CA MET A 124 15.36 7.97 11.80
C MET A 124 14.25 8.98 12.15
N GLU A 125 14.27 9.55 13.37
CA GLU A 125 13.29 10.56 13.81
C GLU A 125 13.42 11.88 13.04
N GLU A 126 14.66 12.28 12.73
CA GLU A 126 14.94 13.45 11.90
C GLU A 126 14.38 13.26 10.48
N ALA A 127 14.65 12.12 9.85
CA ALA A 127 14.15 11.79 8.52
C ALA A 127 12.62 11.76 8.47
N ALA A 128 11.97 11.18 9.49
CA ALA A 128 10.50 11.20 9.61
C ALA A 128 9.94 12.63 9.73
N SER A 129 10.68 13.52 10.39
CA SER A 129 10.31 14.93 10.53
C SER A 129 10.47 15.68 9.21
N GLU A 130 11.49 15.37 8.43
CA GLU A 130 11.68 15.90 7.08
C GLU A 130 10.58 15.43 6.11
N ILE A 131 10.24 14.14 6.12
CA ILE A 131 9.09 13.61 5.35
C ILE A 131 7.81 14.36 5.73
N GLN A 132 7.58 14.61 7.02
CA GLN A 132 6.40 15.34 7.46
C GLN A 132 6.40 16.80 6.99
N MET A 133 7.55 17.46 6.98
CA MET A 133 7.68 18.79 6.41
C MET A 133 7.39 18.77 4.91
N ALA A 134 8.03 17.89 4.14
CA ALA A 134 7.79 17.75 2.70
C ALA A 134 6.31 17.47 2.38
N ALA A 135 5.65 16.59 3.14
CA ALA A 135 4.24 16.27 2.96
C ALA A 135 3.28 17.44 3.28
N SER A 136 3.67 18.36 4.16
CA SER A 136 2.80 19.45 4.66
C SER A 136 3.06 20.80 4.01
N THR A 137 4.31 21.16 3.74
CA THR A 137 4.68 22.46 3.15
C THR A 137 4.68 22.41 1.63
N VAL A 138 5.33 21.38 1.07
CA VAL A 138 5.44 21.19 -0.38
C VAL A 138 4.21 20.46 -0.93
N GLY A 139 3.59 19.60 -0.12
CA GLY A 139 2.42 18.84 -0.53
C GLY A 139 2.76 17.67 -1.45
N ASP A 140 4.02 17.23 -1.45
CA ASP A 140 4.49 16.14 -2.30
C ASP A 140 3.68 14.85 -2.08
N PRO A 141 3.05 14.29 -3.13
CA PRO A 141 2.27 13.05 -3.03
C PRO A 141 3.10 11.86 -2.54
N HIS A 142 4.40 11.80 -2.85
CA HIS A 142 5.26 10.69 -2.44
C HIS A 142 5.61 10.76 -0.95
N ALA A 143 6.00 11.94 -0.45
CA ALA A 143 6.17 12.19 0.98
C ALA A 143 4.90 11.92 1.78
N ARG A 144 3.72 12.31 1.27
CA ARG A 144 2.42 11.98 1.88
C ARG A 144 2.19 10.47 1.93
N SER A 145 2.55 9.74 0.88
CA SER A 145 2.45 8.27 0.83
C SER A 145 3.31 7.62 1.93
N VAL A 146 4.57 8.05 2.07
CA VAL A 146 5.47 7.57 3.14
C VAL A 146 4.91 7.92 4.51
N LEU A 147 4.44 9.15 4.73
CA LEU A 147 3.86 9.56 6.01
C LEU A 147 2.62 8.71 6.37
N GLY A 148 1.79 8.37 5.37
CA GLY A 148 0.67 7.44 5.51
C GLY A 148 1.13 6.07 6.01
N PHE A 149 2.19 5.54 5.41
CA PHE A 149 2.81 4.28 5.81
C PHE A 149 3.39 4.34 7.24
N LEU A 150 4.09 5.41 7.60
CA LEU A 150 4.65 5.60 8.96
C LEU A 150 3.57 5.57 10.04
N TYR A 151 2.49 6.33 9.86
CA TYR A 151 1.33 6.29 10.75
C TYR A 151 0.60 4.94 10.74
N GLY A 152 0.52 4.30 9.56
CA GLY A 152 -0.16 3.02 9.37
C GLY A 152 0.55 1.88 10.07
N MET A 153 1.88 1.90 10.09
CA MET A 153 2.71 0.90 10.76
C MET A 153 2.96 1.24 12.23
N GLY A 154 2.95 2.52 12.60
CA GLY A 154 3.40 2.96 13.91
C GLY A 154 4.92 3.01 14.03
N MET A 155 5.61 3.25 12.91
CA MET A 155 7.06 3.39 12.84
C MET A 155 7.41 4.86 12.76
N MET A 156 8.31 5.34 13.62
CA MET A 156 8.74 6.76 13.74
C MET A 156 7.62 7.74 14.15
N ARG A 157 6.36 7.34 13.97
CA ARG A 157 5.16 8.07 14.38
C ARG A 157 4.25 7.12 15.14
N GLU A 158 3.52 7.65 16.10
CA GLU A 158 2.53 6.87 16.83
C GLU A 158 1.48 6.31 15.86
N ARG A 159 1.15 5.03 16.00
CA ARG A 159 0.21 4.35 15.11
C ARG A 159 -1.14 5.06 15.10
N ASN A 160 -1.58 5.50 13.93
CA ASN A 160 -2.86 6.18 13.77
C ASN A 160 -3.48 5.86 12.40
N LYS A 161 -4.49 4.97 12.41
CA LYS A 161 -5.16 4.52 11.18
C LYS A 161 -5.86 5.65 10.43
N ALA A 162 -6.45 6.61 11.13
CA ALA A 162 -7.16 7.74 10.50
C ALA A 162 -6.18 8.67 9.79
N LYS A 163 -5.05 9.01 10.44
CA LYS A 163 -3.97 9.77 9.80
C LYS A 163 -3.35 9.02 8.63
N ALA A 164 -3.15 7.71 8.76
CA ALA A 164 -2.64 6.88 7.67
C ALA A 164 -3.56 6.95 6.44
N LEU A 165 -4.86 6.70 6.64
CA LEU A 165 -5.87 6.76 5.58
C LEU A 165 -5.94 8.15 4.93
N LEU A 166 -5.93 9.21 5.73
CA LEU A 166 -5.98 10.58 5.24
C LEU A 166 -4.78 10.93 4.34
N ASN A 167 -3.58 10.55 4.77
CA ASN A 167 -2.37 10.79 3.99
C ASN A 167 -2.37 9.99 2.69
N HIS A 168 -2.75 8.70 2.73
CA HIS A 168 -2.89 7.89 1.52
C HIS A 168 -3.97 8.43 0.59
N TYR A 169 -5.10 8.93 1.10
CA TYR A 169 -6.14 9.56 0.30
C TYR A 169 -5.61 10.74 -0.51
N PHE A 170 -4.93 11.69 0.14
CA PHE A 170 -4.37 12.85 -0.56
C PHE A 170 -3.19 12.52 -1.46
N ALA A 171 -2.36 11.54 -1.10
CA ALA A 171 -1.30 11.05 -1.96
C ALA A 171 -1.85 10.40 -3.24
N ALA A 172 -2.90 9.58 -3.11
CA ALA A 172 -3.61 8.98 -4.25
C ALA A 172 -4.25 10.05 -5.15
N GLN A 173 -4.86 11.08 -4.57
CA GLN A 173 -5.38 12.23 -5.32
C GLN A 173 -4.27 12.96 -6.10
N GLY A 174 -3.04 12.97 -5.56
CA GLY A 174 -1.84 13.47 -6.23
C GLY A 174 -1.19 12.49 -7.21
N GLY A 175 -1.84 11.39 -7.57
CA GLY A 175 -1.34 10.41 -8.54
C GLY A 175 -0.38 9.36 -7.98
N ASN A 176 -0.18 9.28 -6.66
CA ASN A 176 0.69 8.27 -6.07
C ASN A 176 0.08 6.86 -6.16
N ALA A 177 0.63 6.02 -7.04
CA ALA A 177 0.14 4.66 -7.26
C ALA A 177 0.22 3.75 -6.02
N GLN A 178 1.26 3.90 -5.20
CA GLN A 178 1.42 3.12 -3.96
C GLN A 178 0.28 3.40 -2.98
N SER A 179 -0.13 4.66 -2.85
CA SER A 179 -1.26 5.05 -2.02
C SER A 179 -2.61 4.64 -2.60
N MET A 180 -2.78 4.68 -3.93
CA MET A 180 -3.98 4.10 -4.58
C MET A 180 -4.13 2.62 -4.24
N MET A 181 -3.05 1.85 -4.30
CA MET A 181 -3.03 0.44 -3.91
C MET A 181 -3.33 0.27 -2.41
N ALA A 182 -2.71 1.08 -1.55
CA ALA A 182 -2.96 1.02 -0.11
C ALA A 182 -4.43 1.28 0.25
N LEU A 183 -5.09 2.23 -0.43
CA LEU A 183 -6.51 2.50 -0.27
C LEU A 183 -7.38 1.35 -0.80
N ALA A 184 -7.09 0.84 -2.00
CA ALA A 184 -7.81 -0.29 -2.57
C ALA A 184 -7.77 -1.51 -1.64
N TYR A 185 -6.59 -1.84 -1.11
CA TYR A 185 -6.40 -2.89 -0.11
C TYR A 185 -7.15 -2.61 1.20
N THR A 186 -7.20 -1.35 1.62
CA THR A 186 -7.90 -0.96 2.85
C THR A 186 -9.42 -1.09 2.67
N TYR A 187 -9.97 -0.78 1.50
CA TYR A 187 -11.40 -0.92 1.21
C TYR A 187 -11.81 -2.37 0.98
N SER A 188 -10.99 -3.18 0.29
CA SER A 188 -11.30 -4.60 0.05
C SER A 188 -11.37 -5.46 1.31
N ARG A 189 -10.91 -4.93 2.44
CA ARG A 189 -10.92 -5.58 3.76
C ARG A 189 -11.98 -5.02 4.72
N GLN A 190 -12.82 -4.09 4.25
CA GLN A 190 -13.91 -3.52 5.04
C GLN A 190 -15.23 -4.30 4.89
N ASP A 191 -15.28 -5.26 3.98
CA ASP A 191 -16.33 -6.27 3.85
C ASP A 191 -16.15 -7.41 4.88
#